data_AF-A0A8T4N8Q0-F1
#
_entry.id   AF-A0A8T4N8Q0-F1
#
_cell.length_a   1.000
_cell.length_b   1.000
_cell.length_c   1.000
_cell.angle_alpha   90.00
_cell.angle_beta   90.00
_cell.angle_gamma   90.00
#
_symmetry.space_group_name_H-M   'P 1'
#
loop_
_entity.id
_entity.type
_entity.pdbx_description
1 polymer ?
#
loop_
_entity_poly.entity_id
_entity_poly.type
_entity_poly.pdbx_seq_one_letter_code
_entity_poly.pdbx_strand_id
1 'polypeptide(L)'
;MVKIYKSEFTLLQQEILQYLMIKAGVVFNARGLAMLLNRTQAGVVKALPELEKQGLVKITKDKDSGRWSIEFNKDNQKAIELKRVENLQMIYESGLARFLQNSFPGATIILFGSYSRGEDVQTSDVDIAVIGLKGKKNNELNLTIFERLLQKKIIINFYHSFKEIHKHLKENILNGIILSGGVEL
;
A
#
# COMPACT_ATOMS: atom_id res chain seq x y z
N MET A 1 -11.59 -9.48 27.49
CA MET A 1 -10.25 -9.05 27.03
C MET A 1 -10.08 -9.47 25.57
N VAL A 2 -9.88 -8.53 24.65
CA VAL A 2 -9.68 -8.83 23.23
C VAL A 2 -8.28 -9.45 23.06
N LYS A 3 -8.19 -10.65 22.49
CA LYS A 3 -6.91 -11.33 22.24
C LYS A 3 -6.31 -10.85 20.93
N ILE A 4 -5.64 -9.69 20.95
CA ILE A 4 -5.08 -9.01 19.76
C ILE A 4 -4.02 -9.83 18.99
N TYR A 5 -3.45 -10.87 19.61
CA TYR A 5 -2.47 -11.77 18.99
C TYR A 5 -3.11 -12.90 18.16
N LYS A 6 -4.43 -13.12 18.31
CA LYS A 6 -5.14 -14.11 17.49
C LYS A 6 -5.57 -13.45 16.20
N SER A 7 -5.30 -14.09 15.08
CA SER A 7 -5.84 -13.66 13.80
C SER A 7 -7.36 -13.65 13.87
N GLU A 8 -7.96 -12.48 13.61
CA GLU A 8 -9.41 -12.30 13.50
C GLU A 8 -9.95 -12.95 12.21
N PHE A 9 -9.09 -13.09 11.19
CA PHE A 9 -9.46 -13.54 9.86
C PHE A 9 -8.88 -14.90 9.51
N THR A 10 -9.62 -15.68 8.74
CA THR A 10 -9.13 -16.88 8.04
C THR A 10 -8.11 -16.51 6.98
N LEU A 11 -7.27 -17.46 6.54
CA LEU A 11 -6.30 -17.24 5.46
C LEU A 11 -6.98 -16.73 4.17
N LEU A 12 -8.13 -17.30 3.80
CA LEU A 12 -8.87 -16.84 2.63
C LEU A 12 -9.36 -15.39 2.76
N GLN A 13 -9.81 -15.00 3.96
CA GLN A 13 -10.24 -13.62 4.21
C GLN A 13 -9.06 -12.65 4.13
N GLN A 14 -7.90 -13.03 4.66
CA GLN A 14 -6.67 -12.25 4.52
C GLN A 14 -6.27 -12.11 3.06
N GLU A 15 -6.23 -13.21 2.29
CA GLU A 15 -5.91 -13.20 0.86
C GLU A 15 -6.85 -12.27 0.07
N ILE A 16 -8.16 -12.37 0.30
CA ILE A 16 -9.16 -11.50 -0.34
C ILE A 16 -8.89 -10.04 0.01
N LEU A 17 -8.69 -9.74 1.30
CA LEU A 17 -8.51 -8.38 1.78
C LEU A 17 -7.24 -7.74 1.22
N GLN A 18 -6.10 -8.45 1.29
CA GLN A 18 -4.81 -7.99 0.77
C GLN A 18 -4.90 -7.72 -0.73
N TYR A 19 -5.52 -8.63 -1.48
CA TYR A 19 -5.71 -8.44 -2.91
C TYR A 19 -6.55 -7.19 -3.23
N LEU A 20 -7.66 -6.98 -2.51
CA LEU A 20 -8.51 -5.81 -2.69
C LEU A 20 -7.80 -4.51 -2.27
N MET A 21 -6.93 -4.54 -1.25
CA MET A 21 -6.10 -3.38 -0.85
C MET A 21 -5.12 -2.99 -1.96
N ILE A 22 -4.41 -3.96 -2.55
CA ILE A 22 -3.51 -3.72 -3.70
C ILE A 22 -4.31 -3.17 -4.89
N LYS A 23 -5.53 -3.68 -5.10
CA LYS A 23 -6.45 -3.29 -6.17
C LYS A 23 -7.45 -2.20 -5.76
N ALA A 24 -7.12 -1.36 -4.78
CA ALA A 24 -8.04 -0.35 -4.28
C ALA A 24 -8.56 0.57 -5.41
N GLY A 25 -9.88 0.81 -5.42
CA GLY A 25 -10.56 1.54 -6.50
C GLY A 25 -10.99 0.70 -7.70
N VAL A 26 -10.72 -0.61 -7.69
CA VAL A 26 -11.20 -1.56 -8.71
C VAL A 26 -12.37 -2.38 -8.16
N VAL A 27 -13.41 -2.54 -8.97
CA VAL A 27 -14.59 -3.36 -8.65
C VAL A 27 -14.48 -4.72 -9.32
N PHE A 28 -14.70 -5.78 -8.56
CA PHE A 28 -14.69 -7.16 -9.04
C PHE A 28 -16.06 -7.80 -8.90
N ASN A 29 -16.38 -8.74 -9.80
CA ASN A 29 -17.44 -9.72 -9.52
C ASN A 29 -16.87 -10.95 -8.81
N ALA A 30 -17.74 -11.73 -8.16
CA ALA A 30 -17.33 -12.88 -7.35
C ALA A 30 -16.54 -13.93 -8.15
N ARG A 31 -16.89 -14.18 -9.42
CA ARG A 31 -16.17 -15.13 -10.28
C ARG A 31 -14.80 -14.59 -10.67
N GLY A 32 -14.71 -13.32 -11.05
CA GLY A 32 -13.47 -12.63 -11.40
C GLY A 32 -12.48 -12.64 -10.26
N LEU A 33 -12.92 -12.25 -9.06
CA LEU A 33 -12.09 -12.27 -7.85
C LEU A 33 -11.61 -13.68 -7.52
N ALA A 34 -12.49 -14.68 -7.61
CA ALA A 34 -12.15 -16.08 -7.34
C ALA A 34 -11.08 -16.62 -8.32
N MET A 35 -11.18 -16.28 -9.61
CA MET A 35 -10.16 -16.67 -10.60
C MET A 35 -8.80 -16.04 -10.30
N LEU A 36 -8.77 -14.75 -9.96
CA LEU A 36 -7.53 -14.03 -9.66
C LEU A 36 -6.84 -14.54 -8.39
N LEU A 37 -7.62 -15.00 -7.41
CA LEU A 37 -7.12 -15.59 -6.17
C LEU A 37 -6.83 -17.10 -6.29
N ASN A 38 -7.14 -17.73 -7.42
CA ASN A 38 -7.10 -19.18 -7.58
C ASN A 38 -7.92 -19.94 -6.50
N ARG A 39 -9.14 -19.45 -6.24
CA ARG A 39 -10.08 -19.99 -5.25
C ARG A 39 -11.43 -20.33 -5.89
N THR A 40 -12.26 -21.08 -5.19
CA THR A 40 -13.63 -21.34 -5.64
C THR A 40 -14.51 -20.12 -5.41
N GLN A 41 -15.42 -19.84 -6.34
CA GLN A 41 -16.38 -18.75 -6.20
C GLN A 41 -17.22 -18.89 -4.91
N ALA A 42 -17.64 -20.11 -4.58
CA ALA A 42 -18.39 -20.39 -3.35
C ALA A 42 -17.59 -20.06 -2.08
N GLY A 43 -16.29 -20.37 -2.07
CA GLY A 43 -15.40 -20.03 -0.95
C GLY A 43 -15.27 -18.52 -0.77
N VAL A 44 -15.04 -17.79 -1.86
CA VAL A 44 -14.97 -16.31 -1.84
C VAL A 44 -16.28 -15.71 -1.33
N VAL A 45 -17.42 -16.12 -1.88
CA VAL A 45 -18.76 -15.64 -1.45
C VAL A 45 -19.01 -15.92 0.03
N LYS A 46 -18.55 -17.06 0.56
CA LYS A 46 -18.69 -17.39 1.98
C LYS A 46 -17.81 -16.54 2.90
N ALA A 47 -16.64 -16.10 2.44
CA ALA A 47 -15.68 -15.34 3.22
C ALA A 47 -16.04 -13.85 3.36
N LEU A 48 -16.70 -13.31 2.33
CA LEU A 48 -17.00 -11.89 2.17
C LEU A 48 -17.91 -11.24 3.25
N PRO A 49 -18.97 -11.89 3.78
CA PRO A 49 -19.88 -11.26 4.73
C PRO A 49 -19.22 -10.76 6.01
N GLU A 50 -18.21 -11.47 6.53
CA GLU A 50 -17.49 -11.00 7.73
C GLU A 50 -16.59 -9.81 7.40
N LEU A 51 -15.94 -9.79 6.23
CA LEU A 51 -15.14 -8.63 5.81
C LEU A 51 -16.00 -7.39 5.60
N GLU A 52 -17.22 -7.56 5.05
CA GLU A 52 -18.20 -6.49 4.90
C GLU A 52 -18.72 -5.99 6.25
N LYS A 53 -19.09 -6.89 7.16
CA LYS A 53 -19.53 -6.57 8.52
C LYS A 53 -18.48 -5.76 9.29
N GLN A 54 -17.21 -6.04 9.07
CA GLN A 54 -16.07 -5.32 9.65
C GLN A 54 -15.78 -3.98 8.96
N GLY A 55 -16.51 -3.66 7.89
CA GLY A 55 -16.35 -2.43 7.11
C GLY A 55 -15.11 -2.42 6.23
N LEU A 56 -14.48 -3.56 5.96
CA LEU A 56 -13.22 -3.65 5.21
C LEU A 56 -13.44 -3.79 3.69
N VAL A 57 -14.58 -4.38 3.32
CA VAL A 57 -14.98 -4.62 1.94
C VAL A 57 -16.39 -4.06 1.75
N LYS A 58 -16.65 -3.47 0.59
CA LYS A 58 -17.97 -2.99 0.19
C LYS A 58 -18.54 -3.94 -0.86
N ILE A 59 -19.76 -4.40 -0.61
CA ILE A 59 -20.45 -5.34 -1.48
C ILE A 59 -21.76 -4.72 -1.91
N THR A 60 -21.98 -4.66 -3.22
CA THR A 60 -23.27 -4.27 -3.78
C THR A 60 -23.77 -5.38 -4.69
N LYS A 61 -25.09 -5.56 -4.75
CA LYS A 61 -25.71 -6.49 -5.70
C LYS A 61 -26.39 -5.68 -6.78
N ASP A 62 -26.02 -5.96 -8.02
CA ASP A 62 -26.69 -5.41 -9.18
C ASP A 62 -28.16 -5.85 -9.17
N LYS A 63 -29.08 -4.90 -9.35
CA LYS A 63 -30.52 -5.15 -9.20
C LYS A 63 -31.08 -6.01 -10.32
N ASP A 64 -30.50 -5.92 -11.51
CA ASP A 64 -31.02 -6.57 -12.72
C ASP A 64 -30.40 -7.97 -12.92
N SER A 65 -29.09 -8.10 -12.70
CA SER A 65 -28.35 -9.34 -12.89
C SER A 65 -28.09 -10.15 -11.62
N GLY A 66 -28.36 -9.58 -10.44
CA GLY A 66 -28.07 -10.19 -9.14
C GLY A 66 -26.57 -10.39 -8.85
N ARG A 67 -25.70 -9.88 -9.72
CA ARG A 67 -24.25 -10.07 -9.63
C ARG A 67 -23.67 -9.22 -8.50
N TRP A 68 -22.68 -9.78 -7.82
CA TRP A 68 -21.96 -9.09 -6.77
C TRP A 68 -20.93 -8.15 -7.41
N SER A 69 -20.84 -6.95 -6.84
CA SER A 69 -19.79 -5.96 -7.07
C SER A 69 -19.05 -5.80 -5.75
N ILE A 70 -17.77 -6.14 -5.75
CA ILE A 70 -16.91 -6.29 -4.58
C ILE A 70 -15.72 -5.35 -4.74
N GLU A 71 -15.52 -4.46 -3.77
CA GLU A 71 -14.40 -3.52 -3.75
C GLU A 71 -13.85 -3.31 -2.32
N PHE A 72 -12.61 -2.84 -2.23
CA PHE A 72 -12.05 -2.38 -0.96
C PHE A 72 -12.82 -1.16 -0.43
N ASN A 73 -13.15 -1.15 0.86
CA ASN A 73 -13.92 -0.06 1.45
C ASN A 73 -13.04 1.13 1.86
N LYS A 74 -12.73 2.01 0.90
CA LYS A 74 -11.98 3.24 1.14
C LYS A 74 -12.70 4.29 2.00
N ASP A 75 -14.01 4.13 2.22
CA ASP A 75 -14.83 5.05 3.01
C ASP A 75 -14.74 4.73 4.52
N ASN A 76 -14.02 3.66 4.90
CA ASN A 76 -13.86 3.22 6.28
C ASN A 76 -12.43 3.44 6.79
N GLN A 77 -12.32 4.19 7.89
CA GLN A 77 -11.03 4.54 8.49
C GLN A 77 -10.21 3.31 8.93
N LYS A 78 -10.84 2.29 9.53
CA LYS A 78 -10.16 1.03 9.92
C LYS A 78 -9.58 0.33 8.70
N ALA A 79 -10.29 0.34 7.58
CA ALA A 79 -9.82 -0.27 6.34
C ALA A 79 -8.57 0.46 5.80
N ILE A 80 -8.58 1.80 5.80
CA ILE A 80 -7.43 2.62 5.39
C ILE A 80 -6.22 2.39 6.31
N GLU A 81 -6.43 2.31 7.62
CA GLU A 81 -5.37 2.03 8.59
C GLU A 81 -4.73 0.66 8.38
N LEU A 82 -5.54 -0.39 8.14
CA LEU A 82 -5.02 -1.71 7.81
C LEU A 82 -4.26 -1.71 6.49
N LYS A 83 -4.77 -0.99 5.48
CA LYS A 83 -4.10 -0.85 4.19
C LYS A 83 -2.77 -0.11 4.31
N ARG A 84 -2.66 0.88 5.19
CA ARG A 84 -1.38 1.54 5.51
C ARG A 84 -0.35 0.55 6.04
N VAL A 85 -0.77 -0.37 6.91
CA VAL A 85 0.12 -1.44 7.44
C VAL A 85 0.54 -2.39 6.33
N GLU A 86 -0.40 -2.84 5.49
CA GLU A 86 -0.13 -3.73 4.35
C GLU A 86 0.85 -3.07 3.36
N ASN A 87 0.64 -1.80 3.01
CA ASN A 87 1.54 -1.04 2.15
C ASN A 87 2.97 -0.99 2.72
N LEU A 88 3.11 -0.72 4.02
CA LEU A 88 4.41 -0.69 4.68
C LEU A 88 5.06 -2.08 4.70
N GLN A 89 4.28 -3.13 4.96
CA GLN A 89 4.74 -4.51 4.87
C GLN A 89 5.28 -4.83 3.47
N MET A 90 4.53 -4.49 2.41
CA MET A 90 4.96 -4.68 1.02
C MET A 90 6.28 -3.96 0.70
N ILE A 91 6.51 -2.76 1.25
CA ILE A 91 7.77 -2.02 1.07
C ILE A 91 8.96 -2.77 1.69
N TYR A 92 8.77 -3.39 2.86
CA TYR A 92 9.82 -4.17 3.49
C TYR A 92 10.02 -5.53 2.81
N GLU A 93 8.95 -6.25 2.51
CA GLU A 93 9.00 -7.59 1.90
C GLU A 93 9.52 -7.55 0.46
N SER A 94 9.22 -6.50 -0.30
CA SER A 94 9.80 -6.30 -1.64
C SER A 94 11.32 -6.05 -1.61
N GLY A 95 11.88 -5.73 -0.44
CA GLY A 95 13.28 -5.36 -0.27
C GLY A 95 13.61 -3.93 -0.72
N LEU A 96 12.62 -3.13 -1.14
CA LEU A 96 12.82 -1.77 -1.63
C LEU A 96 13.49 -0.87 -0.59
N ALA A 97 13.03 -0.93 0.67
CA ALA A 97 13.62 -0.13 1.75
C ALA A 97 15.12 -0.41 1.93
N ARG A 98 15.50 -1.70 1.96
CA ARG A 98 16.89 -2.14 2.09
C ARG A 98 17.72 -1.77 0.86
N PHE A 99 17.16 -1.93 -0.34
CA PHE A 99 17.80 -1.53 -1.58
C PHE A 99 18.14 -0.05 -1.56
N LEU A 100 17.17 0.83 -1.25
CA LEU A 100 17.39 2.27 -1.19
C LEU A 100 18.42 2.65 -0.11
N GLN A 101 18.36 2.02 1.07
CA GLN A 101 19.35 2.24 2.13
C GLN A 101 20.77 1.93 1.65
N ASN A 102 20.97 0.82 0.95
CA ASN A 102 22.28 0.44 0.41
C ASN A 102 22.73 1.35 -0.75
N SER A 103 21.78 1.79 -1.58
CA SER A 103 22.05 2.71 -2.69
C SER A 103 22.38 4.12 -2.24
N PHE A 104 21.85 4.55 -1.08
CA PHE A 104 22.04 5.90 -0.54
C PHE A 104 22.52 5.89 0.92
N PRO A 105 23.77 5.42 1.17
CA PRO A 105 24.31 5.38 2.53
C PRO A 105 24.31 6.78 3.18
N GLY A 106 23.80 6.87 4.40
CA GLY A 106 23.74 8.11 5.17
C GLY A 106 22.64 9.09 4.74
N ALA A 107 21.84 8.76 3.72
CA ALA A 107 20.66 9.55 3.36
C ALA A 107 19.47 9.21 4.27
N THR A 108 18.58 10.19 4.42
CA THR A 108 17.25 10.00 5.01
C THR A 108 16.28 9.61 3.90
N ILE A 109 15.67 8.43 4.05
CA ILE A 109 14.75 7.85 3.08
C ILE A 109 13.36 7.81 3.70
N ILE A 110 12.40 8.48 3.06
CA ILE A 110 11.05 8.65 3.59
C ILE A 110 10.04 8.22 2.54
N LEU A 111 9.19 7.27 2.88
CA LEU A 111 7.98 6.95 2.13
C LEU A 111 6.91 7.99 2.48
N PHE A 112 6.39 8.72 1.49
CA PHE A 112 5.37 9.74 1.72
C PHE A 112 4.21 9.60 0.71
N GLY A 113 3.32 10.61 0.68
CA GLY A 113 2.21 10.60 -0.26
C GLY A 113 1.09 9.62 0.13
N SER A 114 0.19 9.36 -0.83
CA SER A 114 -1.02 8.56 -0.58
C SER A 114 -0.73 7.13 -0.15
N TYR A 115 0.34 6.53 -0.68
CA TYR A 115 0.77 5.17 -0.34
C TYR A 115 1.19 5.06 1.14
N SER A 116 1.90 6.05 1.67
CA SER A 116 2.30 6.11 3.09
C SER A 116 1.12 6.24 4.07
N ARG A 117 -0.03 6.73 3.57
CA ARG A 117 -1.26 6.95 4.34
C ARG A 117 -2.29 5.82 4.18
N GLY A 118 -2.08 4.90 3.23
CA GLY A 118 -3.04 3.84 2.90
C GLY A 118 -4.20 4.30 1.99
N GLU A 119 -4.16 5.54 1.49
CA GLU A 119 -5.21 6.17 0.68
C GLU A 119 -5.06 5.92 -0.82
N ASP A 120 -3.94 5.35 -1.25
CA ASP A 120 -3.63 5.14 -2.65
C ASP A 120 -4.66 4.22 -3.36
N VAL A 121 -4.82 4.40 -4.66
CA VAL A 121 -5.64 3.53 -5.51
C VAL A 121 -4.76 2.81 -6.52
N GLN A 122 -5.31 1.88 -7.30
CA GLN A 122 -4.56 1.09 -8.28
C GLN A 122 -3.72 1.95 -9.25
N THR A 123 -4.16 3.16 -9.58
CA THR A 123 -3.47 4.08 -10.49
C THR A 123 -2.47 5.01 -9.80
N SER A 124 -2.40 4.99 -8.48
CA SER A 124 -1.45 5.79 -7.70
C SER A 124 -0.03 5.24 -7.79
N ASP A 125 0.92 6.12 -7.57
CA ASP A 125 2.35 5.89 -7.43
C ASP A 125 2.78 5.69 -5.97
N VAL A 126 4.04 5.27 -5.81
CA VAL A 126 4.75 5.19 -4.53
C VAL A 126 5.77 6.33 -4.48
N ASP A 127 5.49 7.34 -3.67
CA ASP A 127 6.35 8.51 -3.50
C ASP A 127 7.41 8.28 -2.42
N ILE A 128 8.68 8.50 -2.79
CA ILE A 128 9.82 8.36 -1.88
C ILE A 128 10.69 9.61 -1.95
N ALA A 129 11.07 10.15 -0.80
CA ALA A 129 12.04 11.22 -0.69
C ALA A 129 13.38 10.66 -0.21
N VAL A 130 14.48 11.06 -0.86
CA VAL A 130 15.85 10.76 -0.47
C VAL A 130 16.56 12.08 -0.21
N ILE A 131 16.98 12.29 1.04
CA ILE A 131 17.45 13.60 1.53
C ILE A 131 18.85 13.44 2.14
N GLY A 132 19.76 14.39 1.86
CA GLY A 132 21.09 14.42 2.49
C GLY A 132 22.19 13.74 1.67
N LEU A 133 22.02 13.63 0.36
CA LEU A 133 23.04 13.05 -0.52
C LEU A 133 24.32 13.89 -0.55
N LYS A 134 25.43 13.30 -0.09
CA LYS A 134 26.79 13.84 -0.23
C LYS A 134 27.46 13.28 -1.50
N GLY A 135 27.15 13.83 -2.68
CA GLY A 135 27.86 13.48 -3.92
C GLY A 135 26.96 13.09 -5.11
N LYS A 136 27.59 12.59 -6.19
CA LYS A 136 26.99 12.39 -7.52
C LYS A 136 25.77 11.46 -7.52
N LYS A 137 24.66 11.92 -8.12
CA LYS A 137 23.47 11.13 -8.54
C LYS A 137 23.84 10.18 -9.68
N ASN A 138 24.72 9.21 -9.46
CA ASN A 138 25.26 8.44 -10.58
C ASN A 138 25.11 6.94 -10.38
N ASN A 139 23.87 6.47 -10.46
CA ASN A 139 23.52 5.22 -11.15
C ASN A 139 22.03 5.29 -11.52
N GLU A 140 21.68 4.91 -12.74
CA GLU A 140 20.28 4.67 -13.10
C GLU A 140 19.75 3.58 -12.16
N LEU A 141 18.89 3.96 -11.21
CA LEU A 141 18.28 3.00 -10.31
C LEU A 141 17.32 2.13 -11.12
N ASN A 142 17.60 0.83 -11.20
CA ASN A 142 16.64 -0.10 -11.75
C ASN A 142 15.58 -0.44 -10.69
N LEU A 143 14.42 0.21 -10.80
CA LEU A 143 13.29 -0.01 -9.91
C LEU A 143 12.29 -1.05 -10.44
N THR A 144 12.49 -1.57 -11.65
CA THR A 144 11.53 -2.43 -12.38
C THR A 144 11.07 -3.63 -11.56
N ILE A 145 11.98 -4.26 -10.82
CA ILE A 145 11.64 -5.43 -9.99
C ILE A 145 10.68 -5.03 -8.86
N PHE A 146 10.95 -3.90 -8.19
CA PHE A 146 10.11 -3.40 -7.11
C PHE A 146 8.76 -2.90 -7.63
N GLU A 147 8.73 -2.19 -8.75
CA GLU A 147 7.48 -1.73 -9.37
C GLU A 147 6.57 -2.91 -9.75
N ARG A 148 7.15 -4.01 -10.24
CA ARG A 148 6.42 -5.24 -10.54
C ARG A 148 5.89 -5.92 -9.27
N LEU A 149 6.68 -5.97 -8.20
CA LEU A 149 6.25 -6.54 -6.92
C LEU A 149 5.14 -5.72 -6.25
N LEU A 150 5.25 -4.39 -6.28
CA LEU A 150 4.27 -3.47 -5.70
C LEU A 150 3.07 -3.21 -6.63
N GLN A 151 3.17 -3.58 -7.90
CA GLN A 151 2.19 -3.29 -8.97
C GLN A 151 1.89 -1.79 -9.11
N LYS A 152 2.90 -0.95 -8.88
CA LYS A 152 2.82 0.51 -8.89
C LYS A 152 4.13 1.11 -9.38
N LYS A 153 4.05 2.30 -9.99
CA LYS A 153 5.23 3.10 -10.32
C LYS A 153 5.85 3.65 -9.05
N ILE A 154 7.18 3.73 -9.00
CA ILE A 154 7.91 4.32 -7.88
C ILE A 154 8.51 5.65 -8.35
N ILE A 155 8.19 6.72 -7.63
CA ILE A 155 8.74 8.05 -7.88
C ILE A 155 9.70 8.40 -6.75
N ILE A 156 10.97 8.62 -7.09
CA ILE A 156 11.99 9.03 -6.13
C ILE A 156 12.35 10.49 -6.35
N ASN A 157 12.10 11.29 -5.32
CA ASN A 157 12.46 12.69 -5.24
C ASN A 157 13.74 12.86 -4.43
N PHE A 158 14.73 13.55 -5.01
CA PHE A 158 16.05 13.71 -4.42
C PHE A 158 16.28 15.14 -3.96
N TYR A 159 16.74 15.29 -2.71
CA TYR A 159 17.04 16.58 -2.11
C TYR A 159 18.42 16.57 -1.42
N HIS A 160 19.16 17.68 -1.51
CA HIS A 160 20.39 17.83 -0.74
C HIS A 160 20.09 18.13 0.72
N SER A 161 19.05 18.89 1.01
CA SER A 161 18.66 19.23 2.37
C SER A 161 17.16 19.50 2.49
N PHE A 162 16.62 19.42 3.72
CA PHE A 162 15.25 19.87 3.98
C PHE A 162 15.05 21.37 3.73
N LYS A 163 16.10 22.19 3.66
CA LYS A 163 16.00 23.64 3.49
C LYS A 163 15.50 24.03 2.10
N GLU A 164 15.79 23.23 1.07
CA GLU A 164 15.40 23.51 -0.32
C GLU A 164 13.97 23.07 -0.66
N ILE A 165 13.32 22.30 0.22
CA ILE A 165 11.98 21.75 -0.02
C ILE A 165 10.93 22.80 0.32
N HIS A 166 10.01 23.07 -0.62
CA HIS A 166 8.88 23.96 -0.40
C HIS A 166 8.03 23.51 0.81
N LYS A 167 7.51 24.46 1.59
CA LYS A 167 6.84 24.22 2.88
C LYS A 167 5.82 23.08 2.85
N HIS A 168 4.85 23.12 1.94
CA HIS A 168 3.80 22.10 1.87
C HIS A 168 4.31 20.71 1.51
N LEU A 169 5.30 20.62 0.60
CA LEU A 169 5.90 19.34 0.25
C LEU A 169 6.73 18.79 1.41
N LYS A 170 7.42 19.67 2.14
CA LYS A 170 8.18 19.32 3.33
C LYS A 170 7.27 18.76 4.43
N GLU A 171 6.13 19.39 4.68
CA GLU A 171 5.12 18.89 5.62
C GLU A 171 4.63 17.50 5.21
N ASN A 172 4.32 17.30 3.92
CA ASN A 172 3.91 15.99 3.40
C ASN A 172 4.98 14.91 3.57
N ILE A 173 6.25 15.25 3.34
CA ILE A 173 7.38 14.34 3.54
C ILE A 173 7.55 14.03 5.03
N LEU A 174 7.54 15.03 5.90
CA LEU A 174 7.73 14.84 7.35
C LEU A 174 6.60 14.04 8.00
N ASN A 175 5.39 14.08 7.45
CA ASN A 175 4.26 13.24 7.85
C ASN A 175 4.33 11.79 7.30
N GLY A 176 5.36 11.47 6.51
CA GLY A 176 5.59 10.16 5.95
C GLY A 176 6.16 9.14 6.96
N ILE A 177 6.70 8.04 6.43
CA ILE A 177 7.30 6.96 7.19
C ILE A 177 8.80 6.92 6.85
N ILE A 178 9.64 7.13 7.86
CA ILE A 178 11.10 6.99 7.71
C ILE A 178 11.42 5.51 7.48
N LEU A 179 11.95 5.19 6.30
CA LEU A 179 12.41 3.84 5.95
C LEU A 179 13.86 3.61 6.38
N SER A 180 14.69 4.66 6.38
CA SER A 180 16.08 4.63 6.81
C SER A 180 16.60 6.04 7.12
N GLY A 181 17.60 6.15 8.00
CA GLY A 181 18.19 7.43 8.42
C GLY A 181 17.41 8.10 9.55
N GLY A 182 17.44 9.42 9.62
CA GLY A 182 16.79 10.20 10.66
C GLY A 182 16.73 11.68 10.30
N VAL A 183 15.73 12.38 10.85
CA VAL A 183 15.57 13.83 10.65
C VAL A 183 16.19 14.55 11.84
N GLU A 184 17.23 15.34 11.60
CA GLU A 184 17.76 16.29 12.57
C GLU A 184 16.98 17.62 12.41
N LEU A 185 16.35 18.08 13.51
CA LEU A 185 15.55 19.30 13.59
C LEU A 185 16.38 20.51 14.04
#